data_AF-A0A7S0FXL1-F1
#
_entry.id   AF-A0A7S0FXL1-F1
#
_cell.length_a   1.000
_cell.length_b   1.000
_cell.length_c   1.000
_cell.angle_alpha   90.00
_cell.angle_beta   90.00
_cell.angle_gamma   90.00
#
_symmetry.space_group_name_H-M   'P 1'
#
loop_
_entity.id
_entity.type
_entity.pdbx_description
1 polymer ?
#
loop_
_entity_poly.entity_id
_entity_poly.type
_entity_poly.pdbx_seq_one_letter_code
_entity_poly.pdbx_strand_id
1 'polypeptide(L)'
;PPPPLPPPLAGAGSGHVPQLGPPPSPPALLLPLPVASPPRLPEPLVGGGPGGGGGGQVRSPEAPASAAGGNGGQAPPPLPDPFVSGGPGGGGGAPVGSAPPAAPSPSQEARPQAEEMGPAADAEDAPSQADVADSGGAGGEAIEDTLWKPLSFAEKNILKARKKLREVEKIEEAINSGLKIENSQLAKVQKKGSLEQELRTLESRSRAQGGRSLQELEKAERWRREHDEHERAALLIQKVVRGHLVRISLEESTQFESVVADACPDGKSAPARQKDDPSHASIKADEQRRDEAERREHLRKEELRKEELRKEELRKEELRKEELRKEELRKEELRKE
;
A
#
# COMPACT_ATOMS: atom_id res chain seq x y z
N PRO A 1 -43.54 37.96 4.65
CA PRO A 1 -42.81 38.60 3.53
C PRO A 1 -41.31 38.57 3.84
N PRO A 2 -40.46 37.97 2.99
CA PRO A 2 -39.02 37.96 3.24
C PRO A 2 -38.43 39.37 3.03
N PRO A 3 -37.33 39.73 3.72
CA PRO A 3 -36.68 41.04 3.56
C PRO A 3 -36.03 41.17 2.18
N PRO A 4 -35.91 42.39 1.64
CA PRO A 4 -35.39 42.63 0.29
C PRO A 4 -33.89 42.34 0.22
N LEU A 5 -33.49 41.72 -0.89
CA LEU A 5 -32.09 41.46 -1.24
C LEU A 5 -31.34 42.78 -1.52
N PRO A 6 -30.03 42.85 -1.18
CA PRO A 6 -29.21 44.02 -1.48
C PRO A 6 -28.91 44.14 -2.98
N PRO A 7 -28.68 45.38 -3.48
CA PRO A 7 -28.44 45.64 -4.91
C PRO A 7 -27.06 45.14 -5.38
N PRO A 8 -26.90 44.86 -6.69
CA PRO A 8 -25.63 44.41 -7.25
C PRO A 8 -24.60 45.54 -7.20
N LEU A 9 -23.41 45.21 -6.68
CA LEU A 9 -22.26 46.11 -6.69
C LEU A 9 -21.85 46.35 -8.15
N ALA A 10 -22.07 47.59 -8.59
CA ALA A 10 -21.58 48.12 -9.84
C ALA A 10 -20.05 48.09 -9.86
N GLY A 11 -19.50 47.59 -10.96
CA GLY A 11 -18.08 47.51 -11.21
C GLY A 11 -17.41 48.88 -11.16
N ALA A 12 -16.28 48.93 -10.46
CA ALA A 12 -15.34 50.04 -10.51
C ALA A 12 -13.93 49.46 -10.59
N GLY A 13 -13.12 50.05 -11.47
CA GLY A 13 -11.67 50.03 -11.35
C GLY A 13 -10.97 49.04 -12.28
N SER A 14 -10.71 49.48 -13.50
CA SER A 14 -9.56 49.02 -14.29
C SER A 14 -8.29 49.37 -13.49
N GLY A 15 -7.79 48.37 -12.76
CA GLY A 15 -6.57 48.46 -11.98
C GLY A 15 -5.36 48.29 -12.89
N HIS A 16 -4.65 49.39 -13.10
CA HIS A 16 -3.33 49.44 -13.70
C HIS A 16 -2.39 48.50 -12.93
N VAL A 17 -1.89 47.45 -13.58
CA VAL A 17 -0.91 46.52 -13.00
C VAL A 17 0.44 47.22 -12.99
N PRO A 18 1.05 47.53 -11.82
CA PRO A 18 2.41 48.03 -11.81
C PRO A 18 3.35 46.91 -12.26
N GLN A 19 4.12 47.20 -13.31
CA GLN A 19 5.18 46.37 -13.82
C GLN A 19 6.21 46.13 -12.71
N LEU A 20 6.17 44.94 -12.11
CA LEU A 20 7.17 44.49 -11.15
C LEU A 20 8.51 44.38 -11.89
N GLY A 21 9.46 45.22 -11.49
CA GLY A 21 10.85 45.14 -11.96
C GLY A 21 11.48 43.79 -11.63
N PRO A 22 12.59 43.44 -12.32
CA PRO A 22 13.26 42.16 -12.13
C PRO A 22 13.71 41.98 -10.67
N PRO A 23 13.61 40.77 -10.11
CA PRO A 23 14.01 40.51 -8.74
C PRO A 23 15.51 40.78 -8.55
N PRO A 24 15.93 41.31 -7.39
CA PRO A 24 17.34 41.51 -7.09
C PRO A 24 18.07 40.17 -7.08
N SER A 25 19.23 40.14 -7.74
CA SER A 25 20.13 39.00 -7.80
C SER A 25 20.42 38.44 -6.41
N PRO A 26 20.41 37.10 -6.22
CA PRO A 26 20.73 36.50 -4.94
C PRO A 26 22.18 36.85 -4.52
N PRO A 27 22.45 37.06 -3.22
CA PRO A 27 23.79 37.29 -2.74
C PRO A 27 24.66 36.06 -3.08
N ALA A 28 25.83 36.32 -3.66
CA ALA A 28 26.83 35.31 -3.96
C ALA A 28 27.12 34.48 -2.70
N LEU A 29 26.71 33.21 -2.73
CA LEU A 29 27.03 32.25 -1.68
C LEU A 29 28.55 32.05 -1.70
N LEU A 30 29.20 32.60 -0.66
CA LEU A 30 30.60 32.34 -0.35
C LEU A 30 30.78 30.82 -0.17
N LEU A 31 31.59 30.26 -1.05
CA LEU A 31 32.03 28.86 -1.00
C LEU A 31 32.67 28.58 0.37
N PRO A 32 32.29 27.50 1.07
CA PRO A 32 32.96 27.11 2.31
C PRO A 32 34.39 26.67 2.01
N LEU A 33 35.33 27.29 2.73
CA LEU A 33 36.75 26.92 2.76
C LEU A 33 36.92 25.45 3.18
N PRO A 34 37.90 24.72 2.62
CA PRO A 34 38.15 23.33 2.99
C PRO A 34 38.65 23.26 4.44
N VAL A 35 37.85 22.65 5.31
CA VAL A 35 38.24 22.30 6.68
C VAL A 35 39.27 21.18 6.60
N ALA A 36 40.46 21.44 7.14
CA ALA A 36 41.55 20.50 7.26
C ALA A 36 41.15 19.28 8.12
N SER A 37 41.49 18.09 7.62
CA SER A 37 41.29 16.80 8.28
C SER A 37 41.92 16.75 9.67
N PRO A 38 41.24 16.23 10.70
CA PRO A 38 41.85 15.97 12.00
C PRO A 38 42.82 14.79 11.94
N PRO A 39 43.88 14.77 12.79
CA PRO A 39 44.90 13.73 12.77
C PRO A 39 44.36 12.38 13.26
N ARG A 40 44.77 11.32 12.56
CA ARG A 40 44.58 9.91 12.94
C ARG A 40 45.16 9.65 14.34
N LEU A 41 44.33 9.14 15.24
CA LEU A 41 44.79 8.52 16.49
C LEU A 41 45.31 7.09 16.23
N PRO A 42 46.32 6.62 16.98
CA PRO A 42 46.96 5.34 16.76
C PRO A 42 46.12 4.15 17.25
N GLU A 43 46.17 3.06 16.48
CA GLU A 43 45.59 1.76 16.83
C GLU A 43 46.28 1.13 18.04
N PRO A 44 45.53 0.46 18.95
CA PRO A 44 46.15 -0.41 19.94
C PRO A 44 46.45 -1.79 19.34
N LEU A 45 47.75 -2.04 19.16
CA LEU A 45 48.37 -3.36 19.13
C LEU A 45 48.21 -4.06 20.49
N VAL A 46 47.33 -5.05 20.59
CA VAL A 46 47.38 -6.17 21.56
C VAL A 46 46.55 -7.29 20.95
N GLY A 47 46.97 -8.54 20.74
CA GLY A 47 48.00 -9.35 21.35
C GLY A 47 47.41 -10.77 21.37
N GLY A 48 48.04 -11.71 20.69
CA GLY A 48 47.56 -13.09 20.60
C GLY A 48 47.70 -13.87 21.91
N GLY A 49 46.91 -14.94 22.04
CA GLY A 49 47.10 -15.96 23.08
C GLY A 49 45.87 -16.85 23.29
N PRO A 50 45.98 -18.19 23.08
CA PRO A 50 44.86 -19.13 23.17
C PRO A 50 44.75 -19.80 24.55
N GLY A 51 43.52 -20.11 24.97
CA GLY A 51 43.18 -20.96 26.11
C GLY A 51 41.66 -20.94 26.27
N GLY A 52 40.92 -22.03 26.32
CA GLY A 52 41.22 -23.33 26.90
C GLY A 52 40.26 -23.55 28.07
N GLY A 53 39.24 -24.39 27.87
CA GLY A 53 38.50 -25.07 28.93
C GLY A 53 37.37 -24.29 29.61
N GLY A 54 36.20 -24.92 29.70
CA GLY A 54 35.13 -24.46 30.60
C GLY A 54 33.73 -24.89 30.19
N GLY A 55 33.45 -26.19 30.20
CA GLY A 55 32.08 -26.70 30.13
C GLY A 55 31.32 -26.30 31.40
N GLY A 56 30.39 -25.36 31.25
CA GLY A 56 29.43 -24.97 32.28
C GLY A 56 28.01 -25.32 31.85
N GLN A 57 27.48 -26.43 32.37
CA GLN A 57 26.04 -26.68 32.41
C GLN A 57 25.38 -25.54 33.18
N VAL A 58 24.51 -24.78 32.52
CA VAL A 58 23.63 -23.82 33.20
C VAL A 58 22.19 -24.23 32.93
N ARG A 59 21.49 -24.39 34.04
CA ARG A 59 20.15 -24.93 34.22
C ARG A 59 19.09 -24.06 33.54
N SER A 60 18.10 -24.74 32.96
CA SER A 60 16.81 -24.19 32.54
C SER A 60 16.08 -23.51 33.71
N PRO A 61 15.44 -22.35 33.53
CA PRO A 61 14.48 -21.85 34.51
C PRO A 61 13.09 -22.46 34.30
N GLU A 62 12.55 -23.00 35.38
CA GLU A 62 11.16 -23.38 35.62
C GLU A 62 10.17 -22.26 35.23
N ALA A 63 9.08 -22.67 34.59
CA ALA A 63 7.88 -21.86 34.42
C ALA A 63 6.97 -22.04 35.66
N PRO A 64 6.36 -20.97 36.21
CA PRO A 64 5.38 -21.12 37.28
C PRO A 64 4.01 -21.52 36.72
N ALA A 65 3.51 -22.65 37.20
CA ALA A 65 2.13 -23.07 37.05
C ALA A 65 1.20 -22.11 37.83
N SER A 66 0.20 -21.56 37.15
CA SER A 66 -0.96 -20.93 37.78
C SER A 66 -2.22 -21.69 37.43
N ALA A 67 -2.96 -21.99 38.49
CA ALA A 67 -4.18 -22.78 38.52
C ALA A 67 -5.41 -21.95 38.11
N ALA A 68 -6.24 -22.55 37.25
CA ALA A 68 -7.69 -22.37 37.12
C ALA A 68 -8.15 -23.53 36.22
N GLY A 69 -9.12 -24.38 36.54
CA GLY A 69 -10.39 -24.15 37.19
C GLY A 69 -11.50 -24.36 36.16
N GLY A 70 -12.03 -25.59 36.10
CA GLY A 70 -13.37 -25.92 35.55
C GLY A 70 -13.56 -25.95 34.03
N ASN A 71 -13.86 -27.12 33.45
CA ASN A 71 -15.23 -27.57 33.16
C ASN A 71 -15.19 -28.84 32.29
N GLY A 72 -15.91 -29.88 32.71
CA GLY A 72 -16.12 -31.09 31.92
C GLY A 72 -17.12 -30.86 30.78
N GLY A 73 -16.92 -31.56 29.66
CA GLY A 73 -17.88 -31.55 28.56
C GLY A 73 -17.36 -32.19 27.27
N GLN A 74 -17.45 -33.52 27.21
CA GLN A 74 -17.57 -34.41 26.04
C GLN A 74 -16.76 -34.12 24.76
N ALA A 75 -15.79 -35.01 24.50
CA ALA A 75 -15.16 -35.18 23.20
C ALA A 75 -16.07 -35.96 22.23
N PRO A 76 -16.15 -35.60 20.93
CA PRO A 76 -16.77 -36.43 19.90
C PRO A 76 -15.86 -37.59 19.46
N PRO A 77 -16.43 -38.70 18.93
CA PRO A 77 -15.68 -39.89 18.56
C PRO A 77 -14.85 -39.72 17.27
N PRO A 78 -13.78 -40.51 17.08
CA PRO A 78 -12.94 -40.45 15.88
C PRO A 78 -13.63 -41.07 14.67
N LEU A 79 -13.46 -40.41 13.51
CA LEU A 79 -13.87 -40.92 12.20
C LEU A 79 -12.86 -41.98 11.70
N PRO A 80 -13.31 -42.96 10.89
CA PRO A 80 -12.48 -44.06 10.41
C PRO A 80 -11.57 -43.65 9.24
N ASP A 81 -10.34 -44.17 9.26
CA ASP A 81 -9.37 -44.09 8.17
C ASP A 81 -9.85 -44.88 6.93
N PRO A 82 -9.70 -44.35 5.71
CA PRO A 82 -9.90 -45.13 4.50
C PRO A 82 -8.66 -45.97 4.17
N PHE A 83 -8.94 -47.26 4.04
CA PHE A 83 -8.11 -48.34 3.51
C PHE A 83 -7.37 -48.01 2.20
N VAL A 84 -6.07 -48.27 2.23
CA VAL A 84 -5.26 -49.06 1.29
C VAL A 84 -5.85 -49.42 -0.08
N SER A 85 -5.16 -48.99 -1.14
CA SER A 85 -4.90 -49.72 -2.39
C SER A 85 -3.63 -49.08 -2.98
N GLY A 86 -2.47 -49.74 -3.11
CA GLY A 86 -2.23 -51.05 -3.69
C GLY A 86 -1.64 -50.85 -5.09
N GLY A 87 -0.32 -50.98 -5.26
CA GLY A 87 0.32 -50.94 -6.57
C GLY A 87 1.84 -50.80 -6.56
N PRO A 88 2.61 -51.87 -6.88
CA PRO A 88 4.06 -51.84 -6.98
C PRO A 88 4.53 -51.70 -8.45
N GLY A 89 5.62 -50.95 -8.66
CA GLY A 89 6.41 -50.93 -9.89
C GLY A 89 7.53 -49.90 -9.69
N GLY A 90 8.82 -50.21 -9.73
CA GLY A 90 9.49 -51.23 -10.51
C GLY A 90 10.20 -50.54 -11.69
N GLY A 91 11.46 -50.15 -11.49
CA GLY A 91 12.32 -49.51 -12.49
C GLY A 91 13.16 -48.41 -11.84
N GLY A 92 14.47 -48.54 -11.59
CA GLY A 92 15.48 -49.20 -12.41
C GLY A 92 16.02 -48.20 -13.43
N GLY A 93 16.87 -47.27 -12.98
CA GLY A 93 17.52 -46.28 -13.84
C GLY A 93 18.82 -45.79 -13.20
N ALA A 94 19.93 -46.24 -13.78
CA ALA A 94 21.31 -46.00 -13.36
C ALA A 94 21.76 -44.52 -13.52
N PRO A 95 22.84 -44.11 -12.82
CA PRO A 95 23.37 -42.75 -12.91
C PRO A 95 24.24 -42.57 -14.15
N VAL A 96 23.93 -41.57 -14.98
CA VAL A 96 24.80 -41.14 -16.07
C VAL A 96 25.42 -39.81 -15.68
N GLY A 97 26.73 -39.83 -15.42
CA GLY A 97 27.53 -38.64 -15.22
C GLY A 97 27.56 -37.79 -16.49
N SER A 98 27.51 -36.49 -16.32
CA SER A 98 27.89 -35.54 -17.36
C SER A 98 28.65 -34.40 -16.71
N ALA A 99 29.91 -34.29 -17.12
CA ALA A 99 30.87 -33.28 -16.75
C ALA A 99 30.45 -31.89 -17.25
N PRO A 100 30.93 -30.80 -16.63
CA PRO A 100 30.64 -29.44 -17.08
C PRO A 100 31.51 -29.05 -18.28
N PRO A 101 30.97 -28.32 -19.29
CA PRO A 101 31.80 -27.69 -20.30
C PRO A 101 32.45 -26.41 -19.76
N ALA A 102 33.70 -26.22 -20.18
CA ALA A 102 34.63 -25.19 -19.80
C ALA A 102 34.16 -23.75 -20.10
N ALA A 103 34.58 -22.85 -19.22
CA ALA A 103 34.51 -21.40 -19.41
C ALA A 103 35.48 -20.93 -20.52
N PRO A 104 35.08 -19.97 -21.36
CA PRO A 104 36.02 -19.19 -22.15
C PRO A 104 36.41 -17.90 -21.41
N SER A 105 37.70 -17.78 -21.10
CA SER A 105 38.38 -16.54 -20.72
C SER A 105 38.28 -15.49 -21.84
N PRO A 106 38.00 -14.21 -21.55
CA PRO A 106 38.38 -13.13 -22.44
C PRO A 106 39.75 -12.58 -22.05
N SER A 107 40.67 -12.73 -23.00
CA SER A 107 42.00 -12.16 -23.03
C SER A 107 41.99 -10.64 -22.82
N GLN A 108 42.99 -10.19 -22.09
CA GLN A 108 43.42 -8.79 -22.02
C GLN A 108 43.85 -8.34 -23.42
N GLU A 109 43.23 -7.28 -23.93
CA GLU A 109 43.70 -6.58 -25.11
C GLU A 109 44.17 -5.18 -24.74
N ALA A 110 45.28 -4.81 -25.35
CA ALA A 110 46.22 -3.81 -24.89
C ALA A 110 45.77 -2.38 -25.22
N ARG A 111 46.18 -1.47 -24.34
CA ARG A 111 46.45 -0.06 -24.67
C ARG A 111 47.32 0.03 -25.93
N PRO A 112 47.16 1.13 -26.68
CA PRO A 112 48.29 2.03 -26.79
C PRO A 112 47.96 3.47 -26.38
N GLN A 113 48.99 4.12 -25.84
CA GLN A 113 49.09 5.55 -25.57
C GLN A 113 49.57 6.31 -26.83
N ALA A 114 49.46 7.64 -26.74
CA ALA A 114 49.98 8.69 -27.64
C ALA A 114 49.08 8.98 -28.85
N GLU A 115 48.75 10.21 -29.25
CA GLU A 115 49.41 11.54 -29.15
C GLU A 115 48.29 12.61 -28.99
N GLU A 116 48.36 13.59 -28.10
CA GLU A 116 49.03 14.89 -28.28
C GLU A 116 48.91 15.52 -29.69
N MET A 117 47.79 16.21 -29.95
CA MET A 117 47.79 17.43 -30.78
C MET A 117 46.77 18.43 -30.23
N GLY A 118 47.27 19.64 -29.99
CA GLY A 118 46.53 20.82 -29.55
C GLY A 118 45.71 21.51 -30.66
N PRO A 119 45.29 22.77 -30.43
CA PRO A 119 43.96 23.25 -30.81
C PRO A 119 43.95 24.14 -32.06
N ALA A 120 42.85 24.09 -32.82
CA ALA A 120 42.44 25.07 -33.83
C ALA A 120 40.90 24.97 -33.94
N ALA A 121 40.16 25.97 -33.47
CA ALA A 121 39.80 27.20 -34.18
C ALA A 121 38.61 26.99 -35.14
N ASP A 122 37.56 27.77 -34.88
CA ASP A 122 36.55 28.28 -35.83
C ASP A 122 35.65 27.27 -36.57
N ALA A 123 34.43 27.10 -36.03
CA ALA A 123 33.22 26.97 -36.84
C ALA A 123 32.01 27.41 -36.02
N GLU A 124 31.67 28.69 -36.17
CA GLU A 124 30.35 29.26 -35.91
C GLU A 124 29.31 28.45 -36.68
N ASP A 125 28.57 27.57 -36.00
CA ASP A 125 27.37 26.93 -36.54
C ASP A 125 26.15 27.50 -35.81
N ALA A 126 25.41 28.31 -36.56
CA ALA A 126 24.26 29.05 -36.11
C ALA A 126 23.11 28.11 -35.74
N PRO A 127 22.51 28.20 -34.55
CA PRO A 127 21.18 27.65 -34.36
C PRO A 127 20.20 28.58 -35.06
N SER A 128 19.75 28.17 -36.24
CA SER A 128 18.56 28.69 -36.90
C SER A 128 17.39 28.69 -35.91
N GLN A 129 17.11 29.87 -35.37
CA GLN A 129 15.82 30.24 -34.77
C GLN A 129 14.75 30.05 -35.83
N ALA A 130 14.19 28.85 -35.89
CA ALA A 130 12.83 28.68 -36.34
C ALA A 130 11.94 29.11 -35.18
N ASP A 131 11.45 30.34 -35.28
CA ASP A 131 10.28 30.84 -34.56
C ASP A 131 9.11 29.88 -34.78
N VAL A 132 9.03 28.84 -33.96
CA VAL A 132 7.78 28.10 -33.75
C VAL A 132 6.95 29.03 -32.89
N ALA A 133 6.08 29.77 -33.58
CA ALA A 133 5.06 30.60 -33.00
C ALA A 133 4.40 29.86 -31.83
N ASP A 134 4.73 30.37 -30.63
CA ASP A 134 4.06 30.17 -29.36
C ASP A 134 2.60 30.59 -29.52
N SER A 135 1.84 29.72 -30.17
CA SER A 135 0.41 29.76 -30.19
C SER A 135 0.00 29.32 -28.81
N GLY A 136 -0.16 30.30 -27.91
CA GLY A 136 -0.83 30.21 -26.62
C GLY A 136 -2.31 29.84 -26.78
N GLY A 137 -2.57 28.77 -27.53
CA GLY A 137 -3.79 28.00 -27.42
C GLY A 137 -3.79 27.49 -26.00
N ALA A 138 -4.75 27.97 -25.23
CA ALA A 138 -5.16 27.40 -23.97
C ALA A 138 -5.18 25.88 -24.16
N GLY A 139 -4.06 25.27 -23.77
CA GLY A 139 -3.95 23.85 -23.58
C GLY A 139 -4.96 23.60 -22.50
N GLY A 140 -6.19 23.29 -22.91
CA GLY A 140 -6.89 22.21 -22.26
C GLY A 140 -5.84 21.13 -22.25
N GLU A 141 -5.13 21.02 -21.12
CA GLU A 141 -4.48 19.81 -20.70
C GLU A 141 -5.51 18.79 -21.12
N ALA A 142 -5.21 18.09 -22.21
CA ALA A 142 -5.74 16.79 -22.38
C ALA A 142 -5.31 16.16 -21.07
N ILE A 143 -6.22 16.18 -20.11
CA ILE A 143 -6.54 15.07 -19.25
C ILE A 143 -6.76 13.97 -20.29
N GLU A 144 -5.66 13.52 -20.90
CA GLU A 144 -5.52 12.23 -21.50
C GLU A 144 -5.94 11.41 -20.33
N ASP A 145 -7.22 11.02 -20.39
CA ASP A 145 -7.88 10.09 -19.50
C ASP A 145 -6.77 9.12 -19.19
N THR A 146 -6.21 9.27 -17.99
CA THR A 146 -4.94 8.66 -17.64
C THR A 146 -5.31 7.22 -17.45
N LEU A 147 -5.46 6.58 -18.60
CA LEU A 147 -6.39 5.50 -18.82
C LEU A 147 -5.83 4.45 -17.93
N TRP A 148 -6.62 4.04 -16.94
CA TRP A 148 -6.12 3.34 -15.78
C TRP A 148 -5.47 2.03 -16.22
N LYS A 149 -4.19 2.11 -16.55
CA LYS A 149 -3.43 1.04 -17.16
C LYS A 149 -2.81 0.28 -16.00
N PRO A 150 -3.05 -1.04 -15.90
CA PRO A 150 -2.47 -1.83 -14.83
C PRO A 150 -0.95 -1.64 -14.83
N LEU A 151 -0.38 -1.47 -13.63
CA LEU A 151 1.03 -1.17 -13.52
C LEU A 151 1.87 -2.29 -14.14
N SER A 152 2.84 -1.90 -14.95
CA SER A 152 3.83 -2.82 -15.50
C SER A 152 4.66 -3.44 -14.36
N PHE A 153 5.34 -4.56 -14.66
CA PHE A 153 6.20 -5.21 -13.67
C PHE A 153 7.34 -4.29 -13.19
N ALA A 154 7.91 -3.49 -14.10
CA ALA A 154 8.95 -2.51 -13.77
C ALA A 154 8.39 -1.40 -12.88
N GLU A 155 7.23 -0.83 -13.21
CA GLU A 155 6.55 0.20 -12.41
C GLU A 155 6.25 -0.30 -10.99
N LYS A 156 5.80 -1.56 -10.85
CA LYS A 156 5.59 -2.19 -9.53
C LYS A 156 6.87 -2.30 -8.71
N ASN A 157 8.00 -2.61 -9.34
CA ASN A 157 9.28 -2.69 -8.64
C ASN A 157 9.79 -1.31 -8.22
N ILE A 158 9.59 -0.28 -9.04
CA ILE A 158 9.89 1.12 -8.67
C ILE A 158 9.11 1.50 -7.40
N LEU A 159 7.80 1.22 -7.36
CA LEU A 159 6.99 1.50 -6.16
C LEU A 159 7.45 0.72 -4.92
N LYS A 160 7.90 -0.54 -5.08
CA LYS A 160 8.47 -1.33 -3.97
C LYS A 160 9.76 -0.72 -3.45
N ALA A 161 10.69 -0.32 -4.32
CA ALA A 161 11.94 0.33 -3.93
C ALA A 161 11.68 1.66 -3.21
N ARG A 162 10.79 2.50 -3.75
CA ARG A 162 10.30 3.73 -3.10
C ARG A 162 9.68 3.49 -1.73
N LYS A 163 8.88 2.43 -1.57
CA LYS A 163 8.30 2.07 -0.27
C LYS A 163 9.40 1.77 0.75
N LYS A 164 10.42 1.00 0.37
CA LYS A 164 11.57 0.72 1.25
C LYS A 164 12.35 2.00 1.58
N LEU A 165 12.54 2.92 0.63
CA LEU A 165 13.18 4.21 0.88
C LEU A 165 12.41 5.06 1.88
N ARG A 166 11.08 5.14 1.78
CA ARG A 166 10.24 5.84 2.78
C ARG A 166 10.33 5.22 4.17
N GLU A 167 10.45 3.89 4.27
CA GLU A 167 10.69 3.23 5.56
C GLU A 167 12.06 3.60 6.13
N VAL A 168 13.10 3.69 5.29
CA VAL A 168 14.43 4.13 5.70
C VAL A 168 14.43 5.60 6.13
N GLU A 169 13.77 6.49 5.39
CA GLU A 169 13.63 7.92 5.74
C GLU A 169 12.97 8.11 7.10
N LYS A 170 11.92 7.33 7.42
CA LYS A 170 11.29 7.34 8.76
C LYS A 170 12.25 6.89 9.86
N ILE A 171 13.11 5.92 9.58
CA ILE A 171 14.13 5.46 10.54
C ILE A 171 15.18 6.56 10.73
N GLU A 172 15.62 7.23 9.65
CA GLU A 172 16.54 8.38 9.74
C GLU A 172 15.93 9.55 10.52
N GLU A 173 14.65 9.87 10.31
CA GLU A 173 13.93 10.89 11.08
C GLU A 173 13.88 10.52 12.57
N ALA A 174 13.61 9.25 12.88
CA ALA A 174 13.63 8.76 14.26
C ALA A 174 15.05 8.83 14.88
N ILE A 175 16.12 8.54 14.13
CA ILE A 175 17.51 8.72 14.58
C ILE A 175 17.78 10.20 14.87
N ASN A 176 17.37 11.10 13.97
CA ASN A 176 17.55 12.54 14.12
C ASN A 176 16.77 13.11 15.31
N SER A 177 15.63 12.52 15.64
CA SER A 177 14.84 12.86 16.84
C SER A 177 15.44 12.32 18.16
N GLY A 178 16.51 11.53 18.08
CA GLY A 178 17.16 10.93 19.25
C GLY A 178 16.47 9.67 19.78
N LEU A 179 15.53 9.09 19.04
CA LEU A 179 14.89 7.83 19.42
C LEU A 179 15.89 6.68 19.29
N LYS A 180 15.91 5.79 20.29
CA LYS A 180 16.76 4.60 20.28
C LYS A 180 16.23 3.60 19.26
N ILE A 181 17.00 3.41 18.19
CA ILE A 181 16.67 2.57 17.04
C ILE A 181 17.31 1.19 17.20
N GLU A 182 16.65 0.14 16.73
CA GLU A 182 17.20 -1.21 16.74
C GLU A 182 18.32 -1.38 15.70
N ASN A 183 19.32 -2.24 15.98
CA ASN A 183 20.38 -2.55 15.00
C ASN A 183 19.83 -3.08 13.67
N SER A 184 18.69 -3.78 13.69
CA SER A 184 18.00 -4.28 12.50
C SER A 184 17.55 -3.13 11.58
N GLN A 185 17.14 -2.01 12.15
CA GLN A 185 16.69 -0.82 11.44
C GLN A 185 17.88 0.00 10.94
N LEU A 186 18.97 0.11 11.72
CA LEU A 186 20.22 0.72 11.26
C LEU A 186 20.80 0.00 10.03
N ALA A 187 20.72 -1.33 9.99
CA ALA A 187 21.11 -2.10 8.81
C ALA A 187 20.27 -1.77 7.55
N LYS A 188 19.01 -1.33 7.72
CA LYS A 188 18.19 -0.84 6.60
C LYS A 188 18.67 0.53 6.12
N VAL A 189 19.03 1.43 7.04
CA VAL A 189 19.60 2.75 6.71
C VAL A 189 20.91 2.59 5.93
N GLN A 190 21.76 1.65 6.31
CA GLN A 190 23.00 1.34 5.56
C GLN A 190 22.74 0.86 4.13
N LYS A 191 21.58 0.26 3.86
CA LYS A 191 21.18 -0.19 2.51
C LYS A 191 20.56 0.93 1.66
N LYS A 192 20.41 2.16 2.18
CA LYS A 192 19.79 3.28 1.46
C LYS A 192 20.42 3.54 0.10
N GLY A 193 21.74 3.67 0.03
CA GLY A 193 22.44 3.94 -1.24
C GLY A 193 22.24 2.84 -2.28
N SER A 194 22.17 1.58 -1.85
CA SER A 194 21.86 0.44 -2.74
C SER A 194 20.43 0.51 -3.27
N LEU A 195 19.46 0.87 -2.44
CA LEU A 195 18.06 1.06 -2.86
C LEU A 195 17.89 2.23 -3.82
N GLU A 196 18.63 3.33 -3.64
CA GLU A 196 18.62 4.47 -4.56
C GLU A 196 19.21 4.10 -5.93
N GLN A 197 20.29 3.33 -5.95
CA GLN A 197 20.87 2.84 -7.21
C GLN A 197 19.93 1.85 -7.92
N GLU A 198 19.30 0.94 -7.18
CA GLU A 198 18.27 0.03 -7.70
C GLU A 198 17.10 0.83 -8.30
N LEU A 199 16.63 1.88 -7.62
CA LEU A 199 15.57 2.77 -8.09
C LEU A 199 15.95 3.43 -9.43
N ARG A 200 17.13 4.05 -9.53
CA ARG A 200 17.61 4.68 -10.77
C ARG A 200 17.71 3.69 -11.93
N THR A 201 18.14 2.46 -11.64
CA THR A 201 18.24 1.38 -12.64
C THR A 201 16.85 0.95 -13.12
N LEU A 202 15.90 0.77 -12.20
CA LEU A 202 14.51 0.41 -12.52
C LEU A 202 13.81 1.52 -13.31
N GLU A 203 14.04 2.79 -12.97
CA GLU A 203 13.51 3.93 -13.73
C GLU A 203 14.05 3.97 -15.15
N SER A 204 15.36 3.79 -15.32
CA SER A 204 15.98 3.73 -16.66
C SER A 204 15.40 2.60 -17.50
N ARG A 205 15.21 1.42 -16.89
CA ARG A 205 14.57 0.28 -17.56
C ARG A 205 13.11 0.53 -17.89
N SER A 206 12.36 1.17 -16.99
CA SER A 206 10.96 1.55 -17.24
C SER A 206 10.85 2.49 -18.43
N ARG A 207 11.67 3.56 -18.45
CA ARG A 207 11.72 4.51 -19.58
C ARG A 207 12.08 3.83 -20.90
N ALA A 208 13.06 2.94 -20.90
CA ALA A 208 13.46 2.20 -22.09
C ALA A 208 12.33 1.31 -22.66
N GLN A 209 11.37 0.90 -21.82
CA GLN A 209 10.19 0.12 -22.21
C GLN A 209 8.96 0.98 -22.54
N GLY A 210 9.10 2.32 -22.59
CA GLY A 210 7.97 3.23 -22.72
C GLY A 210 7.04 3.22 -21.50
N GLY A 211 7.56 2.79 -20.35
CA GLY A 211 6.85 2.86 -19.08
C GLY A 211 6.83 4.30 -18.53
N ARG A 212 5.89 4.56 -17.63
CA ARG A 212 5.71 5.88 -17.01
C ARG A 212 6.92 6.28 -16.17
N SER A 213 7.18 7.58 -16.10
CA SER A 213 8.20 8.12 -15.20
C SER A 213 7.77 7.97 -13.75
N LEU A 214 8.73 8.05 -12.82
CA LEU A 214 8.45 8.02 -11.39
C LEU A 214 7.42 9.08 -10.97
N GLN A 215 7.55 10.31 -11.49
CA GLN A 215 6.66 11.42 -11.18
C GLN A 215 5.24 11.17 -11.70
N GLU A 216 5.11 10.58 -12.88
CA GLU A 216 3.81 10.17 -13.42
C GLU A 216 3.17 9.07 -12.58
N LEU A 217 3.95 8.08 -12.12
CA LEU A 217 3.46 7.04 -11.22
C LEU A 217 2.97 7.62 -9.89
N GLU A 218 3.67 8.61 -9.34
CA GLU A 218 3.25 9.32 -8.12
C GLU A 218 1.99 10.16 -8.33
N LYS A 219 1.86 10.81 -9.49
CA LYS A 219 0.65 11.55 -9.86
C LYS A 219 -0.53 10.58 -10.00
N ALA A 220 -0.32 9.43 -10.65
CA ALA A 220 -1.33 8.38 -10.78
C ALA A 220 -1.70 7.74 -9.42
N GLU A 221 -0.73 7.54 -8.53
CA GLU A 221 -1.01 7.01 -7.19
C GLU A 221 -1.80 8.02 -6.33
N ARG A 222 -1.48 9.32 -6.41
CA ARG A 222 -2.26 10.38 -5.76
C ARG A 222 -3.68 10.43 -6.27
N TRP A 223 -3.86 10.46 -7.59
CA TRP A 223 -5.18 10.41 -8.23
C TRP A 223 -6.00 9.20 -7.76
N ARG A 224 -5.36 8.02 -7.65
CA ARG A 224 -6.04 6.82 -7.13
C ARG A 224 -6.50 7.01 -5.69
N ARG A 225 -5.65 7.57 -4.82
CA ARG A 225 -6.02 7.81 -3.41
C ARG A 225 -7.15 8.83 -3.29
N GLU A 226 -7.07 9.93 -4.03
CA GLU A 226 -8.11 10.96 -4.08
C GLU A 226 -9.43 10.38 -4.60
N HIS A 227 -9.38 9.53 -5.63
CA HIS A 227 -10.55 8.83 -6.14
C HIS A 227 -11.15 7.86 -5.10
N ASP A 228 -10.34 7.02 -4.46
CA ASP A 228 -10.79 6.11 -3.39
C ASP A 228 -11.39 6.90 -2.20
N GLU A 229 -10.86 8.09 -1.90
CA GLU A 229 -11.38 8.99 -0.87
C GLU A 229 -12.72 9.61 -1.28
N HIS A 230 -12.85 10.07 -2.52
CA HIS A 230 -14.11 10.55 -3.07
C HIS A 230 -15.19 9.47 -3.09
N GLU A 231 -14.85 8.23 -3.46
CA GLU A 231 -15.78 7.10 -3.40
C GLU A 231 -16.25 6.82 -1.96
N ARG A 232 -15.33 6.84 -0.99
CA ARG A 232 -15.69 6.71 0.44
C ARG A 232 -16.59 7.85 0.91
N ALA A 233 -16.28 9.08 0.54
CA ALA A 233 -17.10 10.24 0.87
C ALA A 233 -18.50 10.13 0.26
N ALA A 234 -18.60 9.71 -1.00
CA ALA A 234 -19.87 9.46 -1.67
C ALA A 234 -20.71 8.39 -0.95
N LEU A 235 -20.08 7.28 -0.52
CA LEU A 235 -20.77 6.24 0.26
C LEU A 235 -21.26 6.75 1.62
N LEU A 236 -20.48 7.61 2.29
CA LEU A 236 -20.90 8.24 3.55
C LEU A 236 -22.09 9.18 3.34
N ILE A 237 -22.06 10.01 2.29
CA ILE A 237 -23.17 10.89 1.93
C ILE A 237 -24.41 10.06 1.63
N GLN A 238 -24.30 9.01 0.82
CA GLN A 238 -25.42 8.12 0.49
C GLN A 238 -26.02 7.48 1.75
N LYS A 239 -25.18 7.05 2.71
CA LYS A 239 -25.63 6.49 3.99
C LYS A 239 -26.41 7.52 4.82
N VAL A 240 -25.91 8.76 4.90
CA VAL A 240 -26.58 9.85 5.63
C VAL A 240 -27.92 10.20 4.98
N VAL A 241 -27.95 10.35 3.65
CA VAL A 241 -29.17 10.65 2.89
C VAL A 241 -30.21 9.55 3.09
N ARG A 242 -29.82 8.27 2.97
CA ARG A 242 -30.72 7.14 3.22
C ARG A 242 -31.28 7.17 4.64
N GLY A 243 -30.45 7.46 5.65
CA GLY A 243 -30.91 7.59 7.03
C GLY A 243 -31.82 8.81 7.27
N HIS A 244 -31.65 9.89 6.50
CA HIS A 244 -32.55 11.04 6.57
C HIS A 244 -33.91 10.74 5.94
N LEU A 245 -33.93 10.09 4.78
CA LEU A 245 -35.17 9.67 4.12
C LEU A 245 -36.01 8.75 5.01
N VAL A 246 -35.39 7.78 5.69
CA VAL A 246 -36.10 6.90 6.64
C VAL A 246 -36.73 7.68 7.79
N ARG A 247 -36.03 8.70 8.32
CA ARG A 247 -36.59 9.54 9.40
C ARG A 247 -37.77 10.38 8.93
N ILE A 248 -37.69 10.98 7.74
CA ILE A 248 -38.82 11.71 7.14
C ILE A 248 -40.03 10.78 6.99
N SER A 249 -39.85 9.57 6.46
CA SER A 249 -40.96 8.62 6.30
C SER A 249 -41.58 8.19 7.63
N LEU A 250 -40.79 8.06 8.70
CA LEU A 250 -41.30 7.78 10.04
C LEU A 250 -42.05 8.97 10.63
N GLU A 251 -41.54 10.19 10.47
CA GLU A 251 -42.18 11.42 10.91
C GLU A 251 -43.54 11.64 10.21
N GLU A 252 -43.60 11.44 8.89
CA GLU A 252 -44.84 11.49 8.11
C GLU A 252 -45.88 10.44 8.60
N SER A 253 -45.41 9.24 8.93
CA SER A 253 -46.28 8.18 9.45
C SER A 253 -46.86 8.55 10.82
N THR A 254 -46.04 9.15 11.70
CA THR A 254 -46.50 9.57 13.04
C THR A 254 -47.41 10.81 13.00
N GLN A 255 -47.18 11.75 12.07
CA GLN A 255 -48.09 12.88 11.88
C GLN A 255 -49.46 12.45 11.36
N PHE A 256 -49.52 11.44 10.49
CA PHE A 256 -50.80 10.91 10.03
C PHE A 256 -51.59 10.25 11.18
N GLU A 257 -50.90 9.53 12.06
CA GLU A 257 -51.51 8.86 13.21
C GLU A 257 -52.06 9.86 14.25
N SER A 258 -51.41 11.01 14.46
CA SER A 258 -51.89 12.04 15.39
C SER A 258 -53.12 12.79 14.87
N VAL A 259 -53.21 13.07 13.56
CA VAL A 259 -54.39 13.73 12.96
C VAL A 259 -55.63 12.84 13.05
N VAL A 260 -55.47 11.51 12.93
CA VAL A 260 -56.57 10.56 13.11
C VAL A 260 -57.04 10.51 14.57
N ALA A 261 -56.16 10.73 15.54
CA ALA A 261 -56.51 10.72 16.96
C ALA A 261 -57.36 11.93 17.40
N ASP A 262 -57.13 13.12 16.84
CA ASP A 262 -57.84 14.36 17.22
C ASP A 262 -59.20 14.56 16.53
N ALA A 263 -59.50 13.80 15.47
CA ALA A 263 -60.74 13.96 14.69
C ALA A 263 -62.01 13.35 15.35
N CYS A 264 -61.93 12.80 16.57
CA CYS A 264 -63.08 12.22 17.27
C CYS A 264 -63.29 12.80 18.70
N PRO A 265 -63.70 14.07 18.83
CA PRO A 265 -64.25 14.56 20.09
C PRO A 265 -65.70 14.07 20.23
N ASP A 266 -66.04 13.53 21.38
CA ASP A 266 -67.39 13.10 21.78
C ASP A 266 -67.95 11.83 21.12
N GLY A 267 -67.70 10.71 21.79
CA GLY A 267 -68.47 9.50 21.60
C GLY A 267 -68.19 8.46 22.69
N LYS A 268 -68.88 8.59 23.83
CA LYS A 268 -69.05 7.49 24.80
C LYS A 268 -69.85 6.36 24.14
N SER A 269 -69.25 5.63 23.20
CA SER A 269 -69.70 4.32 22.80
C SER A 269 -68.67 3.33 23.30
N ALA A 270 -69.09 2.49 24.25
CA ALA A 270 -68.33 1.33 24.70
C ALA A 270 -67.70 0.61 23.50
N PRO A 271 -66.45 0.09 23.63
CA PRO A 271 -65.78 -0.59 22.54
C PRO A 271 -66.55 -1.86 22.19
N ALA A 272 -67.47 -1.73 21.23
CA ALA A 272 -68.13 -2.83 20.60
C ALA A 272 -67.07 -3.59 19.83
N ARG A 273 -66.45 -4.57 20.50
CA ARG A 273 -65.66 -5.70 19.99
C ARG A 273 -65.46 -5.58 18.48
N GLN A 274 -64.52 -4.73 18.09
CA GLN A 274 -64.11 -4.56 16.71
C GLN A 274 -63.36 -5.85 16.42
N LYS A 275 -64.08 -6.79 15.79
CA LYS A 275 -63.58 -8.09 15.41
C LYS A 275 -62.21 -7.87 14.77
N ASP A 276 -61.19 -8.50 15.35
CA ASP A 276 -59.84 -8.53 14.82
C ASP A 276 -59.91 -8.86 13.32
N ASP A 277 -59.77 -7.83 12.48
CA ASP A 277 -59.75 -8.03 11.04
C ASP A 277 -58.47 -8.83 10.74
N PRO A 278 -58.59 -10.09 10.27
CA PRO A 278 -57.45 -10.99 10.11
C PRO A 278 -56.42 -10.47 9.08
N SER A 279 -56.77 -9.45 8.31
CA SER A 279 -55.89 -8.79 7.34
C SER A 279 -54.70 -8.09 7.99
N HIS A 280 -54.86 -7.44 9.15
CA HIS A 280 -53.77 -6.71 9.80
C HIS A 280 -52.74 -7.66 10.43
N ALA A 281 -53.19 -8.79 10.96
CA ALA A 281 -52.30 -9.86 11.44
C ALA A 281 -51.49 -10.47 10.29
N SER A 282 -52.10 -10.62 9.10
CA SER A 282 -51.40 -11.11 7.90
C SER A 282 -50.30 -10.15 7.43
N ILE A 283 -50.56 -8.84 7.43
CA ILE A 283 -49.57 -7.84 6.99
C ILE A 283 -48.35 -7.84 7.92
N LYS A 284 -48.56 -7.85 9.25
CA LYS A 284 -47.46 -7.93 10.23
C LYS A 284 -46.65 -9.22 10.09
N ALA A 285 -47.30 -10.35 9.82
CA ALA A 285 -46.62 -11.62 9.62
C ALA A 285 -45.74 -11.62 8.35
N ASP A 286 -46.18 -10.97 7.28
CA ASP A 286 -45.40 -10.86 6.04
C ASP A 286 -44.24 -9.86 6.17
N GLU A 287 -44.42 -8.78 6.92
CA GLU A 287 -43.34 -7.85 7.25
C GLU A 287 -42.26 -8.52 8.10
N GLN A 288 -42.64 -9.28 9.13
CA GLN A 288 -41.71 -10.10 9.91
C GLN A 288 -40.96 -11.13 9.03
N ARG A 289 -41.66 -11.78 8.09
CA ARG A 289 -41.02 -12.71 7.15
C ARG A 289 -39.99 -12.02 6.25
N ARG A 290 -40.25 -10.77 5.84
CA ARG A 290 -39.32 -9.98 5.04
C ARG A 290 -38.08 -9.60 5.83
N ASP A 291 -38.24 -9.11 7.05
CA ASP A 291 -37.13 -8.76 7.95
C ASP A 291 -36.27 -9.97 8.30
N GLU A 292 -36.89 -11.13 8.55
CA GLU A 292 -36.17 -12.39 8.78
C GLU A 292 -35.40 -12.84 7.54
N ALA A 293 -35.96 -12.68 6.34
CA ALA A 293 -35.29 -13.00 5.09
C ALA A 293 -34.06 -12.10 4.86
N GLU A 294 -34.18 -10.79 5.10
CA GLU A 294 -33.07 -9.85 4.99
C GLU A 294 -31.97 -10.15 6.02
N ARG A 295 -32.33 -10.49 7.26
CA ARG A 295 -31.35 -10.94 8.29
C ARG A 295 -30.63 -12.21 7.86
N ARG A 296 -31.33 -13.19 7.30
CA ARG A 296 -30.72 -14.44 6.79
C ARG A 296 -29.79 -14.17 5.61
N GLU A 297 -30.15 -13.27 4.71
CA GLU A 297 -29.29 -12.89 3.60
C GLU A 297 -28.02 -12.17 4.07
N HIS A 298 -28.14 -11.29 5.07
CA HIS A 298 -26.98 -10.63 5.69
C HIS A 298 -26.04 -11.65 6.34
N LEU A 299 -26.56 -12.61 7.10
CA LEU A 299 -25.77 -13.69 7.71
C LEU A 299 -25.04 -14.53 6.65
N ARG A 300 -25.71 -14.90 5.55
CA ARG A 300 -25.08 -15.62 4.43
C ARG A 300 -23.94 -14.82 3.79
N LYS A 301 -24.12 -13.51 3.60
CA LYS A 301 -23.08 -12.61 3.07
C LYS A 301 -21.89 -12.50 4.02
N GLU A 302 -22.12 -12.43 5.33
CA GLU A 302 -21.04 -12.44 6.32
C GLU A 302 -20.30 -13.78 6.38
N GLU A 303 -21.00 -14.90 6.27
CA GLU A 303 -20.39 -16.24 6.20
C GLU A 303 -19.50 -16.38 4.96
N LEU A 304 -19.97 -15.94 3.79
CA LEU A 304 -19.16 -15.93 2.56
C LEU A 304 -17.90 -15.08 2.70
N ARG A 305 -17.99 -13.88 3.33
CA ARG A 305 -16.81 -13.05 3.61
C ARG A 305 -15.83 -13.72 4.56
N LYS A 306 -16.32 -14.41 5.60
CA LYS A 306 -15.46 -15.18 6.52
C LYS A 306 -14.79 -16.36 5.82
N GLU A 307 -15.50 -17.04 4.91
CA GLU A 307 -14.94 -18.14 4.13
C GLU A 307 -13.86 -17.65 3.15
N GLU A 308 -14.08 -16.52 2.48
CA GLU A 308 -13.06 -15.88 1.63
C GLU A 308 -11.81 -15.50 2.40
N LEU A 309 -11.96 -14.91 3.60
CA LEU A 309 -10.82 -14.60 4.48
C LEU A 309 -10.04 -15.85 4.89
N ARG A 310 -10.72 -16.95 5.23
CA ARG A 310 -10.08 -18.24 5.55
C ARG A 310 -9.32 -18.80 4.34
N LYS A 311 -9.89 -18.71 3.13
CA LYS A 311 -9.20 -19.13 1.89
C LYS A 311 -7.96 -18.27 1.61
N GLU A 312 -8.04 -16.96 1.85
CA GLU A 312 -6.89 -16.07 1.70
C GLU A 312 -5.78 -16.38 2.70
N GLU A 313 -6.13 -16.69 3.95
CA GLU A 313 -5.19 -17.09 5.00
C GLU A 313 -4.47 -18.40 4.67
N LEU A 314 -5.20 -19.41 4.19
CA LEU A 314 -4.62 -20.68 3.72
C LEU A 314 -3.64 -20.46 2.56
N ARG A 315 -3.98 -19.62 1.58
CA ARG A 315 -3.06 -19.27 0.47
C ARG A 315 -1.80 -18.58 0.97
N LYS A 316 -1.89 -17.70 1.97
CA LYS A 316 -0.71 -17.07 2.59
C LYS A 316 0.16 -18.07 3.34
N GLU A 317 -0.45 -19.04 4.02
CA GLU A 317 0.28 -20.10 4.71
C GLU A 317 1.01 -21.03 3.74
N GLU A 318 0.36 -21.42 2.62
CA GLU A 318 0.99 -22.20 1.55
C GLU A 318 2.20 -21.49 0.95
N LEU A 319 2.08 -20.19 0.66
CA LEU A 319 3.20 -19.38 0.16
C LEU A 319 4.37 -19.33 1.15
N ARG A 320 4.10 -19.22 2.46
CA ARG A 320 5.14 -19.27 3.50
C ARG A 320 5.83 -20.63 3.56
N LYS A 321 5.08 -21.74 3.44
CA LYS A 321 5.64 -23.09 3.39
C LYS A 321 6.51 -23.30 2.14
N GLU A 322 6.09 -22.77 1.00
CA GLU A 322 6.88 -22.83 -0.24
C GLU A 322 8.18 -22.02 -0.13
N GLU A 323 8.13 -20.84 0.48
CA GLU A 323 9.31 -20.00 0.72
C GLU A 323 10.32 -20.70 1.66
N LEU A 324 9.85 -21.33 2.73
CA LEU A 324 10.70 -22.14 3.62
C LEU A 324 11.36 -23.33 2.90
N ARG A 325 10.61 -24.06 2.06
CA ARG A 325 11.18 -25.15 1.25
C ARG A 325 12.27 -24.66 0.30
N LYS A 326 12.08 -23.49 -0.33
CA LYS A 326 13.10 -22.88 -1.20
C LYS A 326 14.33 -22.45 -0.40
N GLU A 327 14.15 -21.96 0.82
CA GLU A 327 15.27 -21.60 1.70
C GLU A 327 16.07 -22.83 2.15
N GLU A 328 15.39 -23.93 2.49
CA GLU A 328 16.03 -25.21 2.85
C GLU A 328 16.85 -25.78 1.69
N LEU A 329 16.31 -25.78 0.47
CA LEU A 329 17.04 -26.21 -0.73
C LEU A 329 18.30 -25.38 -0.97
N ARG A 330 18.22 -24.05 -0.80
CA ARG A 330 19.41 -23.18 -0.91
C ARG A 330 20.46 -23.48 0.16
N LYS A 331 20.04 -23.76 1.40
CA LYS A 331 20.95 -24.15 2.49
C LYS A 331 21.60 -25.51 2.24
N GLU A 332 20.88 -26.45 1.63
CA GLU A 332 21.42 -27.76 1.26
C GLU A 332 22.43 -27.65 0.12
N GLU A 333 22.16 -26.81 -0.89
CA GLU A 333 23.07 -26.53 -2.00
C GLU A 333 24.39 -25.92 -1.49
N LEU A 334 24.31 -24.92 -0.60
CA LEU A 334 25.46 -24.30 0.07
C LEU A 334 26.26 -25.26 0.98
N ARG A 335 25.68 -26.39 1.41
CA ARG A 335 26.40 -27.41 2.19
C ARG A 335 27.12 -28.45 1.31
N LYS A 336 26.73 -28.57 0.05
CA LYS A 336 27.32 -29.52 -0.90
C LYS A 336 28.51 -28.93 -1.65
N GLU A 337 28.57 -27.61 -1.78
CA GLU A 337 29.71 -26.84 -2.28
C GLU A 337 30.82 -26.70 -1.22
#